data_AF-A0A7J6WGQ3-F1
#
_entry.id   AF-A0A7J6WGQ3-F1
#
_cell.length_a   1.000
_cell.length_b   1.000
_cell.length_c   1.000
_cell.angle_alpha   90.00
_cell.angle_beta   90.00
_cell.angle_gamma   90.00
#
_symmetry.space_group_name_H-M   'P 1'
#
loop_
_entity.id
_entity.type
_entity.pdbx_description
1 polymer ?
#
loop_
_entity_poly.entity_id
_entity_poly.type
_entity_poly.pdbx_seq_one_letter_code
_entity_poly.pdbx_strand_id
1 'polypeptide(L)'
;MDICRTTLCATVSELWRERNARIFTGSFRDYKQVSLVVINEVKMRFHNMKLRVLDNRINREASSKIQASIVYKEKEIRQCKWEPPPLDYIQLCADGSLTDEGGTCAEILRRHDGTMMMSYVIGVKGSTIGNIELEAIFGAFKSLCNLGTKSKSAQIPWRL
;
A
#
# COMPACT_ATOMS: atom_id res chain seq x y z
N MET A 1 1.83 -16.02 15.49
CA MET A 1 2.77 -15.57 14.43
C MET A 1 2.40 -16.38 13.19
N ASP A 2 1.74 -15.76 12.21
CA ASP A 2 1.08 -16.48 11.10
C ASP A 2 2.11 -17.12 10.16
N ILE A 3 2.17 -18.46 10.17
CA ILE A 3 2.99 -19.27 9.25
C ILE A 3 2.73 -18.87 7.80
N CYS A 4 1.47 -18.58 7.44
CA CYS A 4 1.08 -18.14 6.10
C CYS A 4 1.75 -16.83 5.67
N ARG A 5 1.99 -15.88 6.60
CA ARG A 5 2.64 -14.59 6.31
C ARG A 5 4.13 -14.79 6.04
N THR A 6 4.81 -15.60 6.85
CA THR A 6 6.24 -15.89 6.67
C THR A 6 6.47 -16.68 5.38
N THR A 7 5.63 -17.67 5.08
CA THR A 7 5.73 -18.46 3.85
C THR A 7 5.50 -17.61 2.61
N LEU A 8 4.47 -16.76 2.57
CA LEU A 8 4.22 -15.89 1.43
C LEU A 8 5.37 -14.90 1.18
N CYS A 9 5.85 -14.24 2.24
CA CYS A 9 6.98 -13.32 2.14
C CYS A 9 8.26 -14.03 1.67
N ALA A 10 8.53 -15.24 2.17
CA ALA A 10 9.66 -16.06 1.74
C ALA A 10 9.53 -16.46 0.26
N THR A 11 8.36 -16.92 -0.19
CA THR A 11 8.11 -17.27 -1.60
C THR A 11 8.26 -16.07 -2.53
N VAL A 12 7.71 -14.90 -2.18
CA VAL A 12 7.86 -13.68 -2.99
C VAL A 12 9.32 -13.24 -3.05
N SER A 13 10.04 -13.29 -1.93
CA SER A 13 11.47 -12.99 -1.87
C SER A 13 12.30 -13.94 -2.74
N GLU A 14 12.00 -15.22 -2.70
CA GLU A 14 12.67 -16.25 -3.50
C GLU A 14 12.44 -16.06 -5.00
N LEU A 15 11.20 -15.82 -5.41
CA LEU A 15 10.85 -15.51 -6.80
C LEU A 15 11.53 -14.24 -7.30
N TRP A 16 11.61 -13.21 -6.44
CA TRP A 16 12.34 -11.99 -6.75
C TRP A 16 13.83 -12.29 -6.93
N ARG A 17 14.42 -13.05 -6.00
CA ARG A 17 15.84 -13.43 -6.06
C ARG A 17 16.16 -14.22 -7.32
N GLU A 18 15.34 -15.22 -7.69
CA GLU A 18 15.53 -15.98 -8.92
C GLU A 18 15.41 -15.12 -10.18
N ARG A 19 14.41 -14.24 -10.23
CA ARG A 19 14.24 -13.32 -11.37
C ARG A 19 15.44 -12.40 -11.51
N ASN A 20 15.88 -11.81 -10.41
CA ASN A 20 17.07 -10.98 -10.39
C ASN A 20 18.30 -11.79 -10.79
N ALA A 21 18.47 -13.01 -10.26
CA ALA A 21 19.56 -13.88 -10.66
C ALA A 21 19.55 -14.07 -12.19
N ARG A 22 18.43 -14.43 -12.82
CA ARG A 22 18.36 -14.58 -14.30
C ARG A 22 18.71 -13.30 -15.07
N ILE A 23 18.40 -12.12 -14.53
CA ILE A 23 18.72 -10.82 -15.16
C ILE A 23 20.20 -10.45 -14.96
N PHE A 24 20.79 -10.77 -13.80
CA PHE A 24 22.10 -10.30 -13.35
C PHE A 24 23.22 -11.37 -13.39
N THR A 25 22.92 -12.66 -13.56
CA THR A 25 23.90 -13.76 -13.64
C THR A 25 24.18 -14.23 -15.07
N GLY A 26 23.43 -13.72 -16.06
CA GLY A 26 23.77 -13.90 -17.47
C GLY A 26 25.12 -13.23 -17.76
N SER A 27 26.08 -14.01 -18.27
CA SER A 27 27.45 -13.60 -18.56
C SER A 27 27.52 -12.23 -19.25
N PHE A 28 28.21 -11.30 -18.59
CA PHE A 28 28.62 -9.95 -19.03
C PHE A 28 27.53 -9.12 -19.73
N ARG A 29 26.62 -8.55 -18.94
CA ARG A 29 25.87 -7.35 -19.35
C ARG A 29 26.48 -6.12 -18.71
N ASP A 30 27.00 -5.20 -19.53
CA ASP A 30 27.29 -3.83 -19.08
C ASP A 30 26.03 -3.22 -18.45
N TYR A 31 26.18 -2.29 -17.52
CA TYR A 31 25.07 -1.59 -16.84
C TYR A 31 24.01 -1.09 -17.83
N LYS A 32 24.44 -0.63 -19.01
CA LYS A 32 23.55 -0.20 -20.09
C LYS A 32 22.66 -1.32 -20.61
N GLN A 33 23.20 -2.52 -20.79
CA GLN A 33 22.48 -3.68 -21.31
C GLN A 33 21.47 -4.23 -20.29
N VAL A 34 21.85 -4.24 -19.00
CA VAL A 34 20.90 -4.59 -17.92
C VAL A 34 19.77 -3.56 -17.84
N SER A 35 20.11 -2.26 -17.88
CA SER A 35 19.12 -1.18 -17.86
C SER A 35 18.14 -1.28 -19.02
N LEU A 36 18.62 -1.57 -20.23
CA LEU A 36 17.77 -1.78 -21.41
C LEU A 36 16.81 -2.96 -21.24
N VAL A 37 17.28 -4.07 -20.66
CA VAL A 37 16.43 -5.25 -20.42
C VAL A 37 15.33 -4.94 -19.42
N VAL A 38 15.67 -4.27 -18.32
CA VAL A 38 14.69 -3.83 -17.31
C VAL A 38 13.69 -2.85 -17.91
N ILE A 39 14.15 -1.83 -18.65
CA ILE A 39 13.29 -0.85 -19.31
C ILE A 39 12.34 -1.55 -20.29
N ASN A 40 12.83 -2.48 -21.12
CA ASN A 40 11.99 -3.19 -22.08
C ASN A 40 10.97 -4.11 -21.39
N GLU A 41 11.35 -4.81 -20.33
CA GLU A 41 10.42 -5.66 -19.58
C GLU A 41 9.32 -4.81 -18.91
N VAL A 42 9.68 -3.67 -18.33
CA VAL A 42 8.73 -2.70 -17.78
C VAL A 42 7.82 -2.17 -18.87
N LYS A 43 8.36 -1.70 -20.01
CA LYS A 43 7.56 -1.22 -21.14
C LYS A 43 6.56 -2.27 -21.63
N MET A 44 6.99 -3.52 -21.80
CA MET A 44 6.11 -4.62 -22.25
C MET A 44 4.96 -4.90 -21.27
N ARG A 45 5.23 -4.85 -19.96
CA ARG A 45 4.17 -5.00 -18.94
C ARG A 45 3.21 -3.82 -18.94
N PHE A 46 3.72 -2.60 -19.06
CA PHE A 46 2.92 -1.38 -19.08
C PHE A 46 2.10 -1.24 -20.37
N HIS A 47 2.57 -1.77 -21.51
CA HIS A 47 1.84 -1.75 -22.77
C HIS A 47 0.51 -2.51 -22.69
N ASN A 48 0.47 -3.60 -21.93
CA ASN A 48 -0.72 -4.43 -21.76
C ASN A 48 -1.61 -4.02 -20.58
N MET A 49 -1.20 -3.03 -19.78
CA MET A 49 -1.95 -2.55 -18.63
C MET A 49 -2.68 -1.25 -18.97
N LYS A 50 -4.00 -1.21 -18.72
CA LYS A 50 -4.76 0.05 -18.71
C LYS A 50 -4.55 0.75 -17.38
N LEU A 51 -3.51 1.57 -17.29
CA LEU A 51 -3.23 2.34 -16.10
C LEU A 51 -4.13 3.57 -16.02
N ARG A 52 -4.71 3.77 -14.83
CA ARG A 52 -5.54 4.92 -14.51
C ARG A 52 -4.74 5.81 -13.58
N VAL A 53 -4.39 7.00 -14.04
CA VAL A 53 -3.51 7.91 -13.29
C VAL A 53 -4.14 9.29 -13.24
N LEU A 54 -3.95 10.01 -12.13
CA LEU A 54 -4.41 11.38 -12.00
C LEU A 54 -3.78 12.27 -13.08
N ASP A 55 -4.59 13.12 -13.69
CA ASP A 55 -4.13 14.06 -14.69
C ASP A 55 -3.33 15.21 -14.02
N ASN A 56 -2.01 15.10 -14.07
CA ASN A 56 -1.12 16.19 -13.68
C ASN A 56 0.16 16.15 -14.53
N ARG A 57 0.89 17.27 -14.54
CA ARG A 57 2.10 17.44 -15.38
C ARG A 57 3.13 16.34 -15.14
N ILE A 58 3.38 15.98 -13.88
CA ILE A 58 4.37 14.96 -13.50
C ILE A 58 4.00 13.60 -14.10
N ASN A 59 2.73 13.20 -13.96
CA ASN A 59 2.22 11.94 -14.49
C ASN A 59 2.25 11.93 -16.02
N ARG A 60 1.94 13.04 -16.68
CA ARG A 60 2.04 13.15 -18.15
C ARG A 60 3.48 13.02 -18.65
N GLU A 61 4.43 13.66 -17.98
CA GLU A 61 5.86 13.56 -18.31
C GLU A 61 6.43 12.16 -18.05
N ALA A 62 6.03 11.51 -16.95
CA ALA A 62 6.43 10.15 -16.66
C ALA A 62 5.85 9.17 -17.71
N SER A 63 4.57 9.33 -18.04
CA SER A 63 3.85 8.51 -19.01
C SER A 63 4.42 8.60 -20.41
N SER A 64 4.83 9.80 -20.85
CA SER A 64 5.45 9.99 -22.18
C SER A 64 6.80 9.28 -22.28
N LYS A 65 7.60 9.28 -21.19
CA LYS A 65 8.90 8.58 -21.13
C LYS A 65 8.75 7.07 -21.19
N ILE A 66 7.74 6.51 -20.53
CA ILE A 66 7.50 5.06 -20.49
C ILE A 66 6.65 4.54 -21.66
N GLN A 67 6.08 5.42 -22.49
CA GLN A 67 5.24 5.08 -23.64
C GLN A 67 4.05 4.14 -23.27
N ALA A 68 3.50 4.33 -22.06
CA ALA A 68 2.40 3.51 -21.56
C ALA A 68 1.05 4.01 -22.10
N SER A 69 0.11 3.08 -22.32
CA SER A 69 -1.28 3.42 -22.63
C SER A 69 -1.99 3.86 -21.35
N ILE A 70 -2.06 5.17 -21.12
CA ILE A 70 -2.58 5.75 -19.88
C ILE A 70 -3.94 6.39 -20.12
N VAL A 71 -4.90 6.08 -19.24
CA VAL A 71 -6.16 6.82 -19.13
C VAL A 71 -6.02 7.82 -18.00
N TYR A 72 -5.91 9.10 -18.36
CA TYR A 72 -5.86 10.19 -17.38
C TYR A 72 -7.24 10.44 -16.80
N LYS A 73 -7.30 10.62 -15.49
CA LYS A 73 -8.54 10.96 -14.77
C LYS A 73 -8.41 12.31 -14.10
N GLU A 74 -9.46 13.11 -14.19
CA GLU A 74 -9.60 14.30 -13.35
C GLU A 74 -9.74 13.91 -11.89
N LYS A 75 -9.39 14.85 -11.01
CA LYS A 75 -9.49 14.66 -9.56
C LYS A 75 -10.96 14.58 -9.16
N GLU A 76 -11.51 13.37 -9.09
CA GLU A 76 -12.83 13.14 -8.53
C GLU A 76 -12.77 13.32 -7.00
N ILE A 77 -13.51 14.31 -6.49
CA ILE A 77 -13.82 14.36 -5.06
C ILE A 77 -14.81 13.23 -4.79
N ARG A 78 -14.32 12.14 -4.22
CA ARG A 78 -15.18 11.04 -3.78
C ARG A 78 -15.73 11.38 -2.40
N GLN A 79 -17.03 11.57 -2.32
CA GLN A 79 -17.71 11.63 -1.05
C GLN A 79 -17.82 10.20 -0.52
N CYS A 80 -16.94 9.85 0.42
CA CYS A 80 -17.04 8.57 1.13
C CYS A 80 -18.23 8.65 2.07
N LYS A 81 -19.34 7.99 1.71
CA LYS A 81 -20.45 7.77 2.63
C LYS A 81 -19.97 6.79 3.69
N TRP A 82 -19.93 7.26 4.94
CA TRP A 82 -19.64 6.38 6.06
C TRP A 82 -20.79 5.39 6.23
N GLU A 83 -20.45 4.11 6.27
CA GLU A 83 -21.38 3.03 6.62
C GLU A 83 -21.04 2.55 8.03
N PRO A 84 -21.98 2.61 8.99
CA PRO A 84 -21.72 2.16 10.33
C PRO A 84 -21.39 0.66 10.35
N PRO A 85 -20.45 0.20 11.20
CA PRO A 85 -20.26 -1.22 11.44
C PRO A 85 -21.55 -1.81 12.05
N PRO A 86 -21.81 -3.12 12.08
CA PRO A 86 -22.99 -3.68 12.75
C PRO A 86 -23.06 -3.33 14.25
N LEU A 87 -24.24 -3.48 14.85
CA LEU A 87 -24.42 -3.31 16.30
C LEU A 87 -23.47 -4.24 17.06
N ASP A 88 -22.85 -3.76 18.14
CA ASP A 88 -21.80 -4.43 18.93
C ASP A 88 -20.42 -4.60 18.25
N TYR A 89 -20.23 -4.02 17.06
CA TYR A 89 -18.92 -3.96 16.40
C TYR A 89 -18.26 -2.59 16.59
N ILE A 90 -16.94 -2.62 16.62
CA ILE A 90 -16.09 -1.44 16.58
C ILE A 90 -15.49 -1.34 15.18
N GLN A 91 -15.65 -0.18 14.55
CA GLN A 91 -14.95 0.14 13.31
C GLN A 91 -13.57 0.67 13.64
N LEU A 92 -12.57 0.06 13.01
CA LEU A 92 -11.18 0.50 13.04
C LEU A 92 -10.87 1.15 11.69
N CYS A 93 -10.44 2.40 11.73
CA CYS A 93 -9.86 3.10 10.59
C CYS A 93 -8.41 3.40 10.94
N ALA A 94 -7.47 2.95 10.11
CA ALA A 94 -6.05 3.24 10.27
C ALA A 94 -5.50 3.67 8.92
N ASP A 95 -4.60 4.65 8.92
CA ASP A 95 -4.05 5.22 7.70
C ASP A 95 -2.62 5.73 7.94
N GLY A 96 -1.78 5.58 6.92
CA GLY A 96 -0.41 6.04 6.89
C GLY A 96 -0.22 7.19 5.91
N SER A 97 0.58 8.18 6.30
CA SER A 97 1.02 9.26 5.42
C SER A 97 2.54 9.34 5.42
N LEU A 98 3.12 9.59 4.24
CA LEU A 98 4.55 9.78 4.07
C LEU A 98 4.80 11.10 3.35
N THR A 99 5.70 11.90 3.90
CA THR A 99 6.28 13.09 3.28
C THR A 99 7.79 12.90 3.11
N ASP A 100 8.44 13.82 2.42
CA ASP A 100 9.90 13.81 2.26
C ASP A 100 10.66 13.99 3.60
N GLU A 101 9.98 14.54 4.62
CA GLU A 101 10.53 14.83 5.95
C GLU A 101 10.30 13.68 6.95
N GLY A 102 9.40 12.75 6.63
CA GLY A 102 9.09 11.61 7.48
C GLY A 102 7.70 11.03 7.28
N GLY A 103 7.40 9.98 8.04
CA GLY A 103 6.10 9.32 8.04
C GLY A 103 5.27 9.67 9.27
N THR A 104 3.96 9.58 9.15
CA THR A 104 3.02 9.57 10.25
C THR A 104 1.99 8.48 10.02
N CYS A 105 1.52 7.85 11.08
CA CYS A 105 0.33 7.01 11.00
C CYS A 105 -0.66 7.37 12.08
N ALA A 106 -1.92 7.11 11.79
CA ALA A 106 -3.03 7.42 12.67
C ALA A 106 -4.06 6.29 12.67
N GLU A 107 -4.80 6.21 13.76
CA GLU A 107 -5.95 5.32 13.89
C GLU A 107 -7.12 6.02 14.57
N ILE A 108 -8.32 5.52 14.29
CA ILE A 108 -9.56 5.91 14.94
C ILE A 108 -10.40 4.65 15.17
N LEU A 109 -10.88 4.48 16.41
CA LEU A 109 -11.85 3.46 16.78
C LEU A 109 -13.22 4.10 16.99
N ARG A 110 -14.26 3.58 16.36
CA ARG A 110 -15.63 4.12 16.43
C ARG A 110 -16.66 3.03 16.69
N ARG A 111 -17.74 3.38 17.36
CA ARG A 111 -18.93 2.52 17.54
C ARG A 111 -19.87 2.60 16.31
N HIS A 112 -20.89 1.74 16.33
CA HIS A 112 -22.01 1.73 15.38
C HIS A 112 -22.69 3.11 15.22
N ASP A 113 -22.80 3.89 16.28
CA ASP A 113 -23.42 5.22 16.26
C ASP A 113 -22.48 6.33 15.74
N GLY A 114 -21.25 5.97 15.35
CA GLY A 114 -20.23 6.90 14.90
C GLY A 114 -19.44 7.56 16.02
N THR A 115 -19.80 7.30 17.29
CA THR A 115 -19.07 7.83 18.45
C THR A 115 -17.64 7.33 18.43
N MET A 116 -16.69 8.27 18.44
CA MET A 116 -15.27 7.97 18.52
C MET A 116 -14.93 7.50 19.93
N MET A 117 -14.38 6.30 20.03
CA MET A 117 -13.91 5.72 21.28
C MET A 117 -12.47 6.12 21.59
N MET A 118 -11.63 6.15 20.55
CA MET A 118 -10.20 6.42 20.69
C MET A 118 -9.62 6.89 19.35
N SER A 119 -8.55 7.65 19.44
CA SER A 119 -7.67 7.98 18.31
C SER A 119 -6.23 7.98 18.76
N TYR A 120 -5.33 7.59 17.87
CA TYR A 120 -3.89 7.62 18.12
C TYR A 120 -3.17 8.13 16.88
N VAL A 121 -2.06 8.84 17.08
CA VAL A 121 -1.17 9.34 16.02
C VAL A 121 0.26 9.18 16.47
N ILE A 122 1.12 8.65 15.60
CA ILE A 122 2.56 8.52 15.85
C ILE A 122 3.37 8.95 14.62
N GLY A 123 4.50 9.61 14.87
CA GLY A 123 5.51 9.88 13.86
C GLY A 123 6.44 8.69 13.66
N VAL A 124 6.66 8.31 12.41
CA VAL A 124 7.51 7.18 12.01
C VAL A 124 8.66 7.72 11.16
N LYS A 125 9.90 7.65 11.67
CA LYS A 125 11.09 8.13 10.95
C LYS A 125 11.67 7.06 10.01
N GLY A 126 12.10 7.48 8.81
CA GLY A 126 12.94 6.66 7.92
C GLY A 126 12.27 5.39 7.40
N SER A 127 10.96 5.41 7.19
CA SER A 127 10.17 4.23 6.82
C SER A 127 9.52 4.38 5.44
N THR A 128 9.11 3.26 4.85
CA THR A 128 8.36 3.25 3.58
C THR A 128 6.87 3.43 3.86
N ILE A 129 6.09 3.88 2.86
CA ILE A 129 4.64 4.02 3.02
C ILE A 129 3.99 2.71 3.47
N GLY A 130 4.39 1.57 2.89
CA GLY A 130 3.85 0.25 3.28
C GLY A 130 4.14 -0.12 4.74
N ASN A 131 5.30 0.25 5.28
CA ASN A 131 5.60 0.04 6.69
C ASN A 131 4.77 0.98 7.58
N ILE A 132 4.58 2.23 7.17
CA ILE A 132 3.78 3.22 7.90
C ILE A 132 2.31 2.77 8.00
N GLU A 133 1.75 2.25 6.90
CA GLU A 133 0.40 1.66 6.89
C GLU A 133 0.28 0.46 7.85
N LEU A 134 1.28 -0.42 7.86
CA LEU A 134 1.30 -1.55 8.77
C LEU A 134 1.39 -1.11 10.24
N GLU A 135 2.22 -0.11 10.54
CA GLU A 135 2.29 0.48 11.89
C GLU A 135 0.95 1.08 12.32
N ALA A 136 0.23 1.75 11.41
CA ALA A 136 -1.12 2.26 11.66
C ALA A 136 -2.07 1.13 12.11
N ILE A 137 -2.07 0.03 11.35
CA ILE A 137 -2.90 -1.14 11.63
C ILE A 137 -2.50 -1.79 12.97
N PHE A 138 -1.20 -1.93 13.24
CA PHE A 138 -0.70 -2.54 14.48
C PHE A 138 -1.03 -1.71 15.71
N GLY A 139 -0.87 -0.38 15.63
CA GLY A 139 -1.31 0.55 16.68
C GLY A 139 -2.77 0.32 17.02
N ALA A 140 -3.60 0.21 15.99
CA ALA A 140 -5.04 0.12 16.16
C ALA A 140 -5.47 -1.21 16.80
N PHE A 141 -4.80 -2.31 16.46
CA PHE A 141 -5.00 -3.58 17.17
C PHE A 141 -4.54 -3.52 18.63
N LYS A 142 -3.42 -2.85 18.91
CA LYS A 142 -2.94 -2.69 20.29
C LYS A 142 -3.94 -1.89 21.13
N SER A 143 -4.50 -0.82 20.58
CA SER A 143 -5.56 -0.03 21.20
C SER A 143 -6.83 -0.84 21.45
N LEU A 144 -7.25 -1.68 20.49
CA LEU A 144 -8.37 -2.61 20.67
C LEU A 144 -8.13 -3.62 21.81
N CYS A 145 -6.93 -4.20 21.89
CA CYS A 145 -6.56 -5.12 22.96
C CYS A 145 -6.59 -4.44 24.33
N ASN A 146 -6.12 -3.19 24.43
CA ASN A 146 -6.14 -2.41 25.66
C ASN A 146 -7.56 -2.05 26.12
N LEU A 147 -8.53 -1.99 25.21
CA LEU A 147 -9.94 -1.77 25.53
C LEU A 147 -10.64 -3.01 26.12
N GLY A 148 -9.95 -4.17 26.22
CA GLY A 148 -10.49 -5.38 26.82
C GLY A 148 -11.68 -5.99 26.05
N THR A 149 -11.85 -5.61 24.79
CA THR A 149 -13.02 -6.02 23.98
C THR A 149 -12.72 -7.31 23.22
N LYS A 150 -13.65 -8.26 23.27
CA LYS A 150 -13.60 -9.51 22.47
C LYS A 150 -13.76 -9.15 20.98
N SER A 151 -12.67 -8.82 20.27
CA SER A 151 -12.72 -8.55 18.85
C SER A 151 -12.80 -9.87 18.06
N LYS A 152 -13.98 -10.19 17.52
CA LYS A 152 -14.08 -11.15 16.40
C LYS A 152 -13.83 -10.36 15.12
N SER A 153 -12.59 -10.48 14.63
CA SER A 153 -12.09 -10.09 13.29
C SER A 153 -13.01 -9.17 12.49
N ALA A 154 -12.69 -7.87 12.45
CA ALA A 154 -13.25 -6.95 11.47
C ALA A 154 -12.86 -7.41 10.06
N GLN A 155 -13.85 -7.69 9.22
CA GLN A 155 -13.63 -7.75 7.78
C GLN A 155 -13.19 -6.35 7.34
N ILE A 156 -11.93 -6.20 6.96
CA ILE A 156 -11.43 -5.02 6.27
C ILE A 156 -11.95 -5.14 4.83
N PRO A 157 -12.91 -4.32 4.37
CA PRO A 157 -13.29 -4.32 2.98
C PRO A 157 -12.16 -3.65 2.20
N TRP A 158 -11.27 -4.47 1.65
CA TRP A 158 -10.33 -4.02 0.62
C TRP A 158 -11.14 -3.57 -0.60
N ARG A 159 -11.32 -2.26 -0.78
CA ARG A 159 -11.65 -1.67 -2.08
C ARG A 159 -10.42 -0.94 -2.58
N LEU A 160 -9.66 -1.62 -3.45
CA LEU A 160 -8.70 -1.01 -4.37
C LEU A 160 -9.41 -0.05 -5.34
#